data_AF-A0A3M1DYR2-F1
#
_entry.id   AF-A0A3M1DYR2-F1
#
_cell.length_a   1.000
_cell.length_b   1.000
_cell.length_c   1.000
_cell.angle_alpha   90.00
_cell.angle_beta   90.00
_cell.angle_gamma   90.00
#
_symmetry.space_group_name_H-M   'P 1'
#
loop_
_entity.id
_entity.type
_entity.pdbx_description
1 polymer ?
#
loop_
_entity_poly.entity_id
_entity_poly.type
_entity_poly.pdbx_seq_one_letter_code
_entity_poly.pdbx_strand_id
1 'polypeptide(L)'
;MVTPPEFLRALLYSLLGALVSVPFAFLPAVHIYNVAGFLLLASAFLGPILAPEDLAMLFLGMVTAYSVLNTIPSVFFSAPDESMVFVVLPGQKYLLQGRGYEAAVLTGIGSLGGIAALLLLTPFAPALFPALKAILQRHLHWILWSVIAFMR
;
A
#
# COMPACT_ATOMS: atom_id res chain seq x y z
N MET A 1 17.08 6.29 16.88
CA MET A 1 17.31 7.36 15.89
C MET A 1 18.02 6.71 14.72
N VAL A 2 17.42 6.74 13.53
CA VAL A 2 18.04 6.21 12.30
C VAL A 2 19.24 7.09 11.99
N THR A 3 20.40 6.49 11.74
CA THR A 3 21.58 7.27 11.39
C THR A 3 21.41 7.88 9.97
N PRO A 4 22.01 9.04 9.66
CA PRO A 4 21.91 9.64 8.33
C PRO A 4 22.16 8.68 7.15
N PRO A 5 23.14 7.76 7.18
CA PRO A 5 23.35 6.79 6.11
C PRO A 5 22.24 5.73 6.02
N GLU A 6 21.68 5.28 7.14
CA GLU A 6 20.57 4.33 7.15
C GLU A 6 19.28 4.94 6.59
N PHE A 7 19.04 6.23 6.85
CA PHE A 7 17.90 6.94 6.29
C PHE A 7 18.00 7.01 4.76
N LEU A 8 19.17 7.37 4.23
CA LEU A 8 19.39 7.42 2.79
C LEU A 8 19.20 6.05 2.14
N ARG A 9 19.68 4.99 2.80
CA ARG A 9 19.50 3.60 2.35
C ARG A 9 18.01 3.22 2.32
N ALA A 10 17.27 3.50 3.40
CA ALA A 10 15.83 3.25 3.46
C ALA A 10 15.07 4.01 2.36
N LEU A 11 15.40 5.28 2.16
CA LEU A 11 14.82 6.09 1.10
C LEU A 11 15.11 5.50 -0.28
N LEU A 12 16.36 5.11 -0.55
CA LEU A 12 16.76 4.48 -1.81
C LEU A 12 15.96 3.21 -2.08
N TYR A 13 15.87 2.29 -1.10
CA TYR A 13 15.11 1.05 -1.28
C TYR A 13 13.62 1.31 -1.46
N SER A 14 13.03 2.30 -0.76
CA SER A 14 11.64 2.68 -0.98
C SER A 14 11.39 3.25 -2.39
N LEU A 15 12.32 4.05 -2.93
CA LEU A 15 12.23 4.56 -4.29
C LEU A 15 12.40 3.45 -5.34
N LEU A 16 13.34 2.53 -5.13
CA LEU A 16 13.48 1.35 -5.96
C LEU A 16 12.21 0.50 -5.96
N GLY A 17 11.64 0.28 -4.78
CA GLY A 17 10.36 -0.40 -4.64
C GLY A 17 9.24 0.29 -5.42
N ALA A 18 9.14 1.61 -5.32
CA ALA A 18 8.17 2.37 -6.09
C ALA A 18 8.32 2.15 -7.61
N LEU A 19 9.54 2.17 -8.12
CA LEU A 19 9.83 1.90 -9.54
C LEU A 19 9.50 0.44 -9.94
N VAL A 20 9.86 -0.54 -9.09
CA VAL A 20 9.58 -1.95 -9.32
C VAL A 20 8.06 -2.21 -9.42
N SER A 21 7.25 -1.46 -8.67
CA SER A 21 5.79 -1.63 -8.69
C SER A 21 5.12 -1.22 -10.01
N VAL A 22 5.75 -0.37 -10.83
CA VAL A 22 5.16 0.20 -12.06
C VAL A 22 4.61 -0.89 -12.98
N PRO A 23 5.39 -1.89 -13.45
CA PRO A 23 4.85 -2.94 -14.31
C PRO A 23 3.72 -3.73 -13.65
N PHE A 24 3.82 -4.02 -12.35
CA PHE A 24 2.79 -4.79 -11.63
C PHE A 24 1.49 -4.01 -11.49
N ALA A 25 1.56 -2.69 -11.35
CA ALA A 25 0.38 -1.85 -11.28
C ALA A 25 -0.47 -1.96 -12.55
N PHE A 26 0.15 -2.11 -13.73
CA PHE A 26 -0.56 -2.20 -15.02
C PHE A 26 -0.97 -3.62 -15.42
N LEU A 27 -0.51 -4.66 -14.71
CA LEU A 27 -0.87 -6.05 -15.02
C LEU A 27 -2.22 -6.39 -14.39
N PRO A 28 -3.28 -6.64 -15.20
CA PRO A 28 -4.55 -7.07 -14.66
C PRO A 28 -4.40 -8.40 -13.90
N ALA A 29 -5.13 -8.54 -12.79
CA ALA A 29 -5.13 -9.71 -11.90
C ALA A 29 -3.86 -9.96 -11.04
N VAL A 30 -2.83 -9.12 -11.13
CA VAL A 30 -1.65 -9.21 -10.24
C VAL A 30 -1.76 -8.16 -9.15
N HIS A 31 -2.20 -8.58 -7.95
CA HIS A 31 -2.19 -7.71 -6.78
C HIS A 31 -0.78 -7.59 -6.20
N ILE A 32 -0.43 -6.43 -5.63
CA ILE A 32 0.86 -6.21 -4.99
C ILE A 32 1.19 -7.21 -3.86
N TYR A 33 0.17 -7.82 -3.24
CA TYR A 33 0.36 -8.84 -2.20
C TYR A 33 0.77 -10.21 -2.77
N ASN A 34 0.43 -10.50 -4.02
CA ASN A 34 0.97 -11.68 -4.72
C ASN A 34 2.48 -11.50 -4.91
N VAL A 35 2.91 -10.29 -5.27
CA VAL A 35 4.32 -9.93 -5.40
C VAL A 35 5.03 -9.96 -4.05
N ALA A 36 4.35 -9.58 -2.96
CA ALA A 36 4.85 -9.73 -1.59
C ALA A 36 5.21 -11.19 -1.26
N GLY A 37 4.34 -12.13 -1.63
CA GLY A 37 4.58 -13.56 -1.46
C GLY A 37 5.84 -14.02 -2.19
N PHE A 38 6.02 -13.60 -3.45
CA PHE A 38 7.23 -13.90 -4.22
C PHE A 38 8.49 -13.27 -3.60
N LEU A 39 8.42 -12.03 -3.12
CA LEU A 39 9.53 -11.37 -2.42
C LEU A 39 9.92 -12.11 -1.14
N LEU A 40 8.93 -12.63 -0.40
CA LEU A 40 9.16 -13.37 0.83
C LEU A 40 9.77 -14.76 0.56
N LEU A 41 9.40 -15.41 -0.55
CA LEU A 41 10.10 -16.62 -1.00
C LEU A 41 11.51 -16.30 -1.47
N ALA A 42 11.68 -15.20 -2.21
CA ALA A 42 12.96 -14.75 -2.71
C ALA A 42 13.89 -14.28 -1.58
N SER A 43 13.37 -13.82 -0.44
CA SER A 43 14.17 -13.40 0.72
C SER A 43 15.02 -14.52 1.30
N ALA A 44 14.61 -15.79 1.13
CA ALA A 44 15.45 -16.94 1.49
C ALA A 44 16.77 -16.97 0.70
N PHE A 45 16.77 -16.48 -0.54
CA PHE A 45 17.93 -16.41 -1.42
C PHE A 45 18.62 -15.04 -1.39
N LEU A 46 17.85 -13.96 -1.21
CA LEU A 46 18.38 -12.59 -1.16
C LEU A 46 18.87 -12.19 0.23
N GLY A 47 18.52 -12.91 1.30
CA GLY A 47 18.91 -12.59 2.68
C GLY A 47 20.41 -12.42 2.93
N PRO A 48 21.32 -13.12 2.23
CA PRO A 48 22.76 -12.86 2.32
C PRO A 48 23.21 -11.53 1.69
N ILE A 49 22.39 -10.92 0.83
CA ILE A 49 22.70 -9.74 0.02
C ILE A 49 21.94 -8.50 0.51
N LEU A 50 20.67 -8.69 0.91
CA LEU A 50 19.78 -7.63 1.37
C LEU A 50 19.41 -7.85 2.83
N ALA A 51 19.57 -6.80 3.62
CA ALA A 51 19.12 -6.80 4.99
C ALA A 51 17.58 -6.84 5.04
N PRO A 52 16.96 -7.47 6.05
CA PRO A 52 15.51 -7.51 6.19
C PRO A 52 14.85 -6.12 6.18
N GLU A 53 15.53 -5.11 6.73
CA GLU A 53 15.06 -3.73 6.78
C GLU A 53 14.99 -3.10 5.38
N ASP A 54 15.97 -3.40 4.53
CA ASP A 54 15.99 -2.91 3.14
C ASP A 54 14.86 -3.54 2.33
N LEU A 55 14.64 -4.84 2.51
CA LEU A 55 13.56 -5.57 1.85
C LEU A 55 12.19 -5.03 2.31
N ALA A 56 12.05 -4.71 3.60
CA ALA A 56 10.85 -4.08 4.13
C ALA A 56 10.61 -2.69 3.53
N MET A 57 11.65 -1.86 3.38
CA MET A 57 11.53 -0.54 2.76
C MET A 57 11.24 -0.63 1.26
N LEU A 58 11.84 -1.60 0.57
CA LEU A 58 11.53 -1.92 -0.82
C LEU A 58 10.06 -2.31 -0.97
N PHE A 59 9.57 -3.20 -0.11
CA PHE A 59 8.16 -3.60 -0.15
C PHE A 59 7.21 -2.44 0.20
N LEU A 60 7.57 -1.60 1.17
CA LEU A 60 6.80 -0.41 1.53
C LEU A 60 6.67 0.55 0.34
N GLY A 61 7.77 0.80 -0.37
CA GLY A 61 7.79 1.60 -1.59
C GLY A 61 6.90 1.01 -2.67
N MET A 62 6.96 -0.31 -2.86
CA MET A 62 6.14 -1.03 -3.83
C MET A 62 4.64 -0.88 -3.56
N VAL A 63 4.20 -1.14 -2.32
CA VAL A 63 2.78 -1.06 -1.93
C VAL A 63 2.27 0.38 -2.07
N THR A 64 3.07 1.36 -1.65
CA THR A 64 2.69 2.77 -1.71
C THR A 64 2.50 3.22 -3.15
N ALA A 65 3.47 2.96 -4.03
CA ALA A 65 3.37 3.34 -5.43
C ALA A 65 2.28 2.57 -6.18
N TYR A 66 2.13 1.27 -5.92
CA TYR A 66 1.05 0.46 -6.48
C TYR A 66 -0.33 1.03 -6.15
N SER A 67 -0.57 1.45 -4.89
CA SER A 67 -1.86 2.01 -4.47
C SER A 67 -2.27 3.25 -5.27
N VAL A 68 -1.31 4.03 -5.76
CA VAL A 68 -1.57 5.20 -6.60
C VAL A 68 -1.67 4.78 -8.07
N LEU A 69 -0.69 4.03 -8.58
CA LEU A 69 -0.58 3.68 -9.99
C LEU A 69 -1.71 2.75 -10.47
N ASN A 70 -2.20 1.86 -9.61
CA ASN A 70 -3.29 0.94 -9.94
C ASN A 70 -4.62 1.68 -10.26
N THR A 71 -4.71 2.96 -9.95
CA THR A 71 -5.82 3.84 -10.38
C THR A 71 -5.99 3.85 -11.90
N ILE A 72 -4.89 3.88 -12.66
CA ILE A 72 -4.94 4.01 -14.12
C ILE A 72 -5.62 2.78 -14.76
N PRO A 73 -5.13 1.55 -14.56
CA PRO A 73 -5.80 0.37 -15.12
C PRO A 73 -7.20 0.16 -14.53
N SER A 74 -7.42 0.50 -13.26
CA SER A 74 -8.75 0.43 -12.64
C SER A 74 -9.77 1.33 -13.34
N VAL A 75 -9.39 2.57 -13.68
CA VAL A 75 -10.27 3.53 -14.35
C VAL A 75 -10.40 3.24 -15.84
N PHE A 76 -9.29 2.98 -16.55
CA PHE A 76 -9.29 2.92 -18.02
C PHE A 76 -9.51 1.53 -18.60
N PHE A 77 -9.03 0.47 -17.94
CA PHE A 77 -9.18 -0.91 -18.43
C PHE A 77 -10.34 -1.65 -17.77
N SER A 78 -11.09 -0.97 -16.88
CA SER A 78 -12.17 -1.58 -16.08
C SER A 78 -11.74 -2.90 -15.42
N ALA A 79 -10.46 -3.00 -15.05
CA ALA A 79 -9.87 -4.15 -14.37
C ALA A 79 -9.41 -3.73 -12.96
N PRO A 80 -10.33 -3.30 -12.09
CA PRO A 80 -9.97 -2.87 -10.75
C PRO A 80 -9.57 -4.05 -9.86
N ASP A 81 -8.71 -3.78 -8.90
CA ASP A 81 -8.47 -4.69 -7.79
C ASP A 81 -9.63 -4.61 -6.75
N GLU A 82 -9.65 -5.55 -5.82
CA GLU A 82 -10.65 -5.59 -4.74
C GLU A 82 -10.57 -4.38 -3.80
N SER A 83 -9.41 -3.72 -3.70
CA SER A 83 -9.21 -2.54 -2.86
C SER A 83 -9.82 -1.27 -3.45
N MET A 84 -10.12 -1.27 -4.76
CA MET A 84 -10.65 -0.12 -5.48
C MET A 84 -12.19 -0.09 -5.58
N VAL A 85 -12.91 -1.02 -4.94
CA VAL A 85 -14.38 -1.17 -5.04
C VAL A 85 -15.13 0.15 -4.83
N PHE A 86 -14.70 0.99 -3.88
CA PHE A 86 -15.34 2.28 -3.59
C PHE A 86 -15.07 3.38 -4.64
N VAL A 87 -14.02 3.22 -5.46
CA VAL A 87 -13.60 4.18 -6.50
C VAL A 87 -14.10 3.74 -7.89
N VAL A 88 -14.38 2.45 -8.09
CA VAL A 88 -14.77 1.87 -9.39
C VAL A 88 -16.05 2.47 -9.94
N LEU A 89 -17.14 2.48 -9.17
CA LEU A 89 -18.44 2.98 -9.65
C LEU A 89 -18.39 4.45 -10.10
N PRO A 90 -17.85 5.40 -9.31
CA PRO A 90 -17.71 6.77 -9.78
C PRO A 90 -16.70 6.86 -10.95
N GLY A 91 -15.61 6.10 -10.93
CA GLY A 91 -14.62 6.08 -12.01
C GLY A 91 -15.20 5.63 -13.35
N GLN A 92 -15.98 4.56 -13.37
CA GLN A 92 -16.67 4.07 -14.56
C GLN A 92 -17.69 5.08 -15.11
N LYS A 93 -18.43 5.76 -14.22
CA LYS A 93 -19.36 6.83 -14.64
C LYS A 93 -18.62 7.97 -15.35
N TYR A 94 -17.49 8.42 -14.81
CA TYR A 94 -16.66 9.44 -15.45
C TYR A 94 -16.07 8.96 -16.77
N LEU A 95 -15.62 7.70 -16.85
CA LEU A 95 -15.12 7.13 -18.11
C LEU A 95 -16.20 7.11 -19.19
N LEU A 96 -17.43 6.68 -18.87
CA LEU A 96 -18.57 6.68 -19.81
C LEU A 96 -18.95 8.08 -20.29
N GLN A 97 -18.59 9.12 -19.52
CA GLN A 97 -18.77 10.53 -19.90
C GLN A 97 -17.59 11.10 -20.71
N GLY A 98 -16.60 10.27 -21.07
CA GLY A 98 -15.36 10.73 -21.72
C GLY A 98 -14.37 11.44 -20.79
N ARG A 99 -14.60 11.38 -19.47
CA ARG A 99 -13.85 12.09 -18.41
C ARG A 99 -12.96 11.16 -17.58
N GLY A 100 -12.49 10.05 -18.16
CA GLY A 100 -11.63 9.08 -17.47
C GLY A 100 -10.34 9.69 -16.90
N TYR A 101 -9.75 10.65 -17.62
CA TYR A 101 -8.59 11.40 -17.12
C TYR A 101 -8.89 12.16 -15.83
N GLU A 102 -10.05 12.82 -15.75
CA GLU A 102 -10.45 13.55 -14.56
C GLU A 102 -10.68 12.62 -13.37
N ALA A 103 -11.28 11.45 -13.59
CA ALA A 103 -11.41 10.44 -12.54
C ALA A 103 -10.05 9.96 -12.00
N ALA A 104 -9.08 9.74 -12.87
CA ALA A 104 -7.72 9.36 -12.47
C ALA A 104 -7.03 10.48 -11.67
N VAL A 105 -7.15 11.74 -12.13
CA VAL A 105 -6.58 12.90 -11.44
C VAL A 105 -7.23 13.12 -10.07
N LEU A 106 -8.56 13.05 -9.96
CA LEU A 106 -9.27 13.21 -8.69
C LEU A 106 -8.86 12.13 -7.68
N THR A 107 -8.69 10.89 -8.14
CA THR A 107 -8.21 9.79 -7.29
C THR A 107 -6.77 10.06 -6.84
N GLY A 108 -5.89 10.52 -7.74
CA GLY A 108 -4.52 10.91 -7.41
C GLY A 108 -4.44 12.07 -6.41
N ILE A 109 -5.29 13.08 -6.55
CA ILE A 109 -5.42 14.18 -5.58
C ILE A 109 -5.86 13.64 -4.21
N GLY A 110 -6.82 12.71 -4.20
CA GLY A 110 -7.25 12.00 -3.00
C GLY A 110 -6.08 11.28 -2.30
N SER A 111 -5.23 10.57 -3.06
CA SER A 111 -4.04 9.92 -2.54
C SER A 111 -3.03 10.91 -1.94
N LEU A 112 -2.79 12.05 -2.60
CA LEU A 112 -1.95 13.12 -2.03
C LEU A 112 -2.55 13.71 -0.74
N GLY A 113 -3.87 13.89 -0.69
CA GLY A 113 -4.57 14.31 0.53
C GLY A 113 -4.43 13.29 1.66
N GLY A 114 -4.49 11.99 1.34
CA GLY A 114 -4.21 10.91 2.28
C GLY A 114 -2.78 10.96 2.82
N ILE A 115 -1.78 11.16 1.95
CA ILE A 115 -0.37 11.33 2.36
C ILE A 115 -0.23 12.55 3.29
N ALA A 116 -0.83 13.68 2.94
CA ALA A 116 -0.81 14.88 3.77
C ALA A 116 -1.45 14.64 5.15
N ALA A 117 -2.58 13.95 5.21
CA ALA A 117 -3.22 13.58 6.46
C ALA A 117 -2.34 12.64 7.31
N LEU A 118 -1.69 11.65 6.70
CA LEU A 118 -0.74 10.76 7.39
C LEU A 118 0.48 11.54 7.94
N LEU A 119 1.02 12.47 7.15
CA LEU A 119 2.11 13.34 7.60
C LEU A 119 1.69 14.18 8.82
N LEU A 120 0.49 14.77 8.80
CA LEU A 120 -0.07 15.51 9.94
C LEU A 120 -0.30 14.64 11.18
N LEU A 121 -0.60 13.35 10.99
CA LEU A 121 -0.78 12.40 12.10
C LEU A 121 0.53 11.83 12.65
N THR A 122 1.63 11.93 11.91
CA THR A 122 2.97 11.42 12.29
C THR A 122 3.42 11.84 13.69
N PRO A 123 3.31 13.11 14.16
CA PRO A 123 3.75 13.48 15.52
C PRO A 123 2.92 12.81 16.63
N PHE A 124 1.70 12.37 16.34
CA PHE A 124 0.84 11.67 17.30
C PHE A 124 1.09 10.16 17.33
N ALA A 125 1.73 9.61 16.29
CA ALA A 125 2.00 8.17 16.15
C ALA A 125 2.75 7.55 17.35
N PRO A 126 3.80 8.18 17.95
CA PRO A 126 4.51 7.62 19.09
C PRO A 126 3.66 7.45 20.35
N ALA A 127 2.63 8.29 20.54
CA ALA A 127 1.70 8.17 21.65
C ALA A 127 0.56 7.19 21.33
N LEU A 128 0.06 7.24 20.10
CA LEU A 128 -1.08 6.45 19.65
C LEU A 128 -0.75 4.96 19.49
N PHE A 129 0.37 4.62 18.85
CA PHE A 129 0.69 3.22 18.53
C PHE A 129 0.93 2.32 19.75
N PRO A 130 1.67 2.74 20.80
CA PRO A 130 1.82 1.91 22.00
C PRO A 130 0.50 1.70 22.73
N ALA A 131 -0.34 2.74 22.82
CA ALA A 131 -1.66 2.66 23.45
C ALA A 131 -2.58 1.69 22.69
N LEU A 132 -2.65 1.82 21.36
CA LEU A 132 -3.38 0.89 20.50
C LEU A 132 -2.87 -0.54 20.68
N LYS A 133 -1.54 -0.75 20.61
CA LYS A 133 -0.94 -2.07 20.77
C LYS A 133 -1.30 -2.71 22.12
N ALA A 134 -1.25 -1.94 23.21
CA ALA A 134 -1.59 -2.45 24.54
C ALA A 134 -3.06 -2.91 24.64
N ILE A 135 -3.98 -2.15 24.04
CA ILE A 135 -5.40 -2.50 23.99
C ILE A 135 -5.62 -3.72 23.08
N LEU A 136 -5.09 -3.69 21.85
CA LEU A 136 -5.27 -4.76 20.88
C LEU A 136 -4.68 -6.08 21.38
N GLN A 137 -3.45 -6.09 21.91
CA GLN A 137 -2.81 -7.33 22.37
C GLN A 137 -3.57 -7.97 23.53
N ARG A 138 -4.12 -7.16 24.44
CA ARG A 138 -4.92 -7.68 25.56
C ARG A 138 -6.24 -8.32 25.11
N HIS A 139 -6.87 -7.79 24.07
CA HIS A 139 -8.20 -8.22 23.63
C HIS A 139 -8.17 -9.03 22.32
N LEU A 140 -6.99 -9.36 21.80
CA LEU A 140 -6.83 -9.98 20.48
C LEU A 140 -7.67 -11.26 20.35
N HIS A 141 -7.72 -12.07 21.40
CA HIS A 141 -8.52 -13.30 21.41
C HIS A 141 -10.03 -13.03 21.30
N TRP A 142 -10.55 -12.02 22.00
CA TRP A 142 -11.95 -11.61 21.88
C TRP A 142 -12.25 -11.04 20.50
N ILE A 143 -11.36 -10.18 19.98
CA ILE A 143 -11.50 -9.58 18.65
C ILE A 143 -11.58 -10.69 17.58
N LEU A 144 -10.64 -11.65 17.61
CA LEU A 144 -10.63 -12.77 16.67
C LEU A 144 -11.89 -13.64 16.80
N TRP A 145 -12.32 -13.92 18.03
CA TRP A 145 -13.53 -14.70 18.26
C TRP A 145 -14.79 -14.00 17.74
N SER A 146 -14.92 -12.69 17.95
CA SER A 146 -16.02 -11.88 17.42
C SER A 146 -16.06 -11.86 15.89
N VAL A 147 -14.90 -11.75 15.22
CA VAL A 147 -14.83 -11.80 13.75
C VAL A 147 -15.26 -13.18 13.25
N ILE A 148 -14.78 -14.27 13.86
CA ILE A 148 -15.19 -15.64 13.49
C ILE A 148 -16.70 -15.84 13.66
N ALA A 149 -17.27 -15.34 14.76
CA ALA A 149 -18.70 -15.44 15.02
C ALA A 149 -19.54 -14.63 14.02
N PHE A 150 -19.05 -13.47 13.57
CA PHE A 150 -19.72 -12.64 12.57
C PHE A 150 -19.63 -13.21 11.14
N MET A 151 -18.51 -13.86 10.80
CA MET A 151 -18.31 -14.45 9.46
C MET A 151 -18.98 -15.83 9.28
N ARG A 152 -19.48 -16.43 10.36
CA ARG A 152 -20.36 -17.61 10.29
C ARG A 152 -21.79 -17.20 10.00
#